data_AF-A0A2P2D774-F1
#
_entry.id   AF-A0A2P2D774-F1
#
_cell.length_a   1.000
_cell.length_b   1.000
_cell.length_c   1.000
_cell.angle_alpha   90.00
_cell.angle_beta   90.00
_cell.angle_gamma   90.00
#
_symmetry.space_group_name_H-M   'P 1'
#
loop_
_entity.id
_entity.type
_entity.pdbx_description
1 polymer ?
#
loop_
_entity_poly.entity_id
_entity_poly.type
_entity_poly.pdbx_seq_one_letter_code
_entity_poly.pdbx_strand_id
1 'polypeptide(L)'
;MFGKKAQKVTIYTSFVLFGLFLLVLCQTACLSSFGGSPSGTRLDKMKTSKMFHDGKFENDPFVPMLSSGDYIGVMKRQLFGSEVRIPPSPIPVQKPDLKTFSDPVTPGLRAIWFGHSSVLVEIDGIRIFTDPVFSGKVSPFESIGPGRLFPLPLELSELPNIDAVVISHDHYDHLDMTVAQFLAKKGTKYFVPLGIGAHLESWGVPENQIIELDWWEKGNIKNIEIICTPAVHYSGRGLFSGKSTLWSSWSLIGPKHKFFHSGDTGYSSHFTEIGKKLGPFDLTSIKVGAYDWTWEGIHMSPESAVQAHLDLKGKTMLPVHWATFNLAIHSWDEPILRTKQGADQNGVRLATPKPGEWLDLQKDPVSESWWEKVK
;
A
#
# COMPACT_ATOMS: atom_id res chain seq x y z
N MET A 1 60.36 -5.90 -7.26
CA MET A 1 59.84 -4.51 -7.27
C MET A 1 58.37 -4.37 -7.70
N PHE A 2 57.71 -5.41 -8.24
CA PHE A 2 56.33 -5.33 -8.75
C PHE A 2 55.21 -5.38 -7.70
N GLY A 3 55.43 -6.01 -6.53
CA GLY A 3 54.37 -6.16 -5.50
C GLY A 3 53.93 -4.86 -4.82
N LYS A 4 54.84 -3.89 -4.61
CA LYS A 4 54.51 -2.62 -3.93
C LYS A 4 53.67 -1.66 -4.80
N LYS A 5 53.74 -1.77 -6.13
CA LYS A 5 52.91 -0.97 -7.06
C LYS A 5 51.49 -1.53 -7.15
N ALA A 6 51.34 -2.85 -7.30
CA ALA A 6 50.04 -3.50 -7.31
C ALA A 6 49.26 -3.27 -6.01
N GLN A 7 49.92 -3.42 -4.85
CA GLN A 7 49.29 -3.18 -3.54
C GLN A 7 48.87 -1.73 -3.34
N LYS A 8 49.64 -0.75 -3.83
CA LYS A 8 49.25 0.66 -3.82
C LYS A 8 48.04 0.92 -4.71
N VAL A 9 48.01 0.37 -5.93
CA VAL A 9 46.87 0.52 -6.84
C VAL A 9 45.60 -0.05 -6.20
N THR A 10 45.63 -1.25 -5.63
CA THR A 10 44.48 -1.86 -4.94
C THR A 10 43.98 -1.00 -3.77
N ILE A 11 44.87 -0.43 -2.96
CA ILE A 11 44.50 0.45 -1.84
C ILE A 11 43.83 1.73 -2.36
N TYR A 12 44.40 2.38 -3.39
CA TYR A 12 43.80 3.57 -4.00
C TYR A 12 42.44 3.28 -4.64
N THR A 13 42.27 2.15 -5.33
CA THR A 13 40.98 1.75 -5.91
C THR A 13 39.94 1.51 -4.82
N SER A 14 40.31 0.85 -3.71
CA SER A 14 39.42 0.66 -2.56
C SER A 14 39.02 1.98 -1.89
N PHE A 15 39.94 2.93 -1.74
CA PHE A 15 39.60 4.27 -1.21
C PHE A 15 38.69 5.06 -2.15
N VAL A 16 38.89 4.97 -3.47
CA VAL A 16 38.02 5.61 -4.46
C VAL A 16 36.63 4.96 -4.47
N LEU A 17 36.54 3.63 -4.41
CA LEU A 17 35.26 2.91 -4.32
C LEU A 17 34.55 3.20 -3.00
N PHE A 18 35.28 3.28 -1.88
CA PHE A 18 34.72 3.65 -0.58
C PHE A 18 34.27 5.12 -0.56
N GLY A 19 35.04 6.02 -1.17
CA GLY A 19 34.66 7.43 -1.35
C GLY A 19 33.41 7.59 -2.21
N LEU A 20 33.32 6.86 -3.33
CA LEU A 20 32.12 6.79 -4.18
C LEU A 20 30.93 6.20 -3.43
N PHE A 21 31.13 5.14 -2.64
CA PHE A 21 30.11 4.52 -1.81
C PHE A 21 29.59 5.49 -0.74
N LEU A 22 30.48 6.22 -0.05
CA LEU A 22 30.11 7.27 0.91
C LEU A 22 29.39 8.43 0.22
N LEU A 23 29.79 8.79 -0.99
CA LEU A 23 29.17 9.88 -1.75
C LEU A 23 27.78 9.48 -2.25
N VAL A 24 27.61 8.24 -2.69
CA VAL A 24 26.28 7.65 -2.98
C VAL A 24 25.45 7.63 -1.70
N LEU A 25 25.96 7.08 -0.58
CA LEU A 25 25.26 7.08 0.71
C LEU A 25 24.82 8.49 1.14
N CYS A 26 25.69 9.49 1.01
CA CYS A 26 25.40 10.88 1.37
C CYS A 26 24.36 11.51 0.43
N GLN A 27 24.46 11.28 -0.89
CA GLN A 27 23.43 11.70 -1.85
C GLN A 27 22.09 11.01 -1.58
N THR A 28 22.10 9.73 -1.20
CA THR A 28 20.88 8.98 -0.86
C THR A 28 20.27 9.51 0.44
N ALA A 29 21.06 9.77 1.48
CA ALA A 29 20.56 10.30 2.76
C ALA A 29 19.92 11.70 2.66
N CYS A 30 20.11 12.40 1.54
CA CYS A 30 19.53 13.71 1.27
C CYS A 30 18.32 13.68 0.31
N LEU A 31 17.86 12.51 -0.13
CA LEU A 31 16.68 12.46 -1.00
C LEU A 31 15.43 12.82 -0.19
N SER A 32 14.68 13.80 -0.69
CA SER A 32 13.42 14.23 -0.06
C SER A 32 12.41 13.08 0.05
N SER A 33 12.46 12.09 -0.83
CA SER A 33 11.59 10.91 -0.84
C SER A 33 11.68 10.03 0.41
N PHE A 34 12.74 10.16 1.23
CA PHE A 34 12.85 9.51 2.54
C PHE A 34 11.96 10.15 3.62
N GLY A 35 11.58 11.43 3.45
CA GLY A 35 10.77 12.18 4.41
C GLY A 35 11.50 12.53 5.71
N GLY A 36 10.73 12.94 6.72
CA GLY A 36 11.24 13.35 8.03
C GLY A 36 11.19 12.26 9.11
N SER A 37 11.79 12.54 10.26
CA SER A 37 11.77 11.67 11.43
C SER A 37 10.83 12.20 12.51
N PRO A 38 10.05 11.34 13.19
CA PRO A 38 9.19 11.77 14.29
C PRO A 38 9.97 12.43 15.43
N SER A 39 9.44 13.53 15.98
CA SER A 39 10.04 14.26 17.09
C SER A 39 8.96 15.00 17.91
N GLY A 40 9.35 15.60 19.04
CA GLY A 40 8.46 16.39 19.88
C GLY A 40 7.16 15.68 20.27
N THR A 41 6.04 16.40 20.19
CA THR A 41 4.69 15.94 20.57
C THR A 41 4.26 14.68 19.82
N ARG A 42 4.66 14.53 18.55
CA ARG A 42 4.39 13.33 17.74
C ARG A 42 5.08 12.11 18.31
N LEU A 43 6.38 12.24 18.63
CA LEU A 43 7.14 11.15 19.25
C LEU A 43 6.57 10.79 20.63
N ASP A 44 6.12 11.78 21.38
CA ASP A 44 5.47 11.52 22.67
C ASP A 44 4.13 10.80 22.51
N LYS A 45 3.34 11.11 21.47
CA LYS A 45 2.14 10.32 21.11
C LYS A 45 2.49 8.89 20.69
N MET A 46 3.57 8.69 19.92
CA MET A 46 4.02 7.35 19.54
C MET A 46 4.35 6.48 20.75
N LYS A 47 5.03 7.05 21.76
CA LYS A 47 5.38 6.33 23.00
C LYS A 47 4.18 5.86 23.82
N THR A 48 2.98 6.41 23.60
CA THR A 48 1.76 5.94 24.28
C THR A 48 1.15 4.71 23.62
N SER A 49 1.54 4.38 22.38
CA SER A 49 1.04 3.21 21.67
C SER A 49 1.56 1.93 22.32
N LYS A 50 0.67 0.93 22.42
CA LYS A 50 1.05 -0.40 22.88
C LYS A 50 2.02 -1.11 21.95
N MET A 51 2.02 -0.73 20.67
CA MET A 51 2.88 -1.36 19.66
C MET A 51 4.27 -0.71 19.61
N PHE A 52 4.52 0.36 20.36
CA PHE A 52 5.79 1.09 20.33
C PHE A 52 6.73 0.63 21.46
N HIS A 53 7.82 -0.03 21.10
CA HIS A 53 8.84 -0.57 22.00
C HIS A 53 10.24 -0.18 21.54
N ASP A 54 11.08 0.27 22.47
CA ASP A 54 12.51 0.57 22.24
C ASP A 54 12.81 1.42 20.98
N GLY A 55 11.94 2.40 20.72
CA GLY A 55 12.08 3.33 19.60
C GLY A 55 11.53 2.84 18.26
N LYS A 56 10.83 1.71 18.23
CA LYS A 56 10.26 1.09 17.02
C LYS A 56 8.86 0.57 17.27
N PHE A 57 8.08 0.39 16.21
CA PHE A 57 6.83 -0.34 16.27
C PHE A 57 7.07 -1.84 16.07
N GLU A 58 6.35 -2.69 16.79
CA GLU A 58 6.42 -4.14 16.67
C GLU A 58 5.03 -4.77 16.57
N ASN A 59 4.95 -5.91 15.88
CA ASN A 59 3.73 -6.72 15.87
C ASN A 59 3.58 -7.43 17.23
N ASP A 60 2.36 -7.50 17.74
CA ASP A 60 1.99 -8.32 18.90
C ASP A 60 0.86 -9.31 18.52
N PRO A 61 1.11 -10.62 18.52
CA PRO A 61 2.39 -11.28 18.81
C PRO A 61 3.46 -10.98 17.73
N PHE A 62 4.73 -11.18 18.08
CA PHE A 62 5.84 -10.98 17.16
C PHE A 62 5.69 -11.81 15.88
N VAL A 63 5.91 -11.15 14.74
CA VAL A 63 5.95 -11.78 13.41
C VAL A 63 7.28 -11.47 12.74
N PRO A 64 8.07 -12.49 12.35
CA PRO A 64 9.30 -12.26 11.62
C PRO A 64 9.00 -11.75 10.20
N MET A 65 9.82 -10.82 9.69
CA MET A 65 9.68 -10.33 8.31
C MET A 65 9.99 -11.41 7.28
N LEU A 66 10.87 -12.35 7.62
CA LEU A 66 11.18 -13.53 6.82
C LEU A 66 11.15 -14.77 7.71
N SER A 67 10.44 -15.80 7.27
CA SER A 67 10.55 -17.17 7.77
C SER A 67 12.03 -17.60 7.71
N SER A 68 12.49 -18.27 8.76
CA SER A 68 13.92 -18.51 9.07
C SER A 68 14.83 -18.84 7.87
N GLY A 69 15.81 -17.96 7.62
CA GLY A 69 17.12 -18.30 7.04
C GLY A 69 17.24 -18.45 5.52
N ASP A 70 16.14 -18.48 4.75
CA ASP A 70 16.21 -18.80 3.32
C ASP A 70 16.49 -17.60 2.39
N TYR A 71 17.35 -16.68 2.81
CA TYR A 71 17.78 -15.55 1.96
C TYR A 71 18.42 -16.05 0.65
N ILE A 72 19.18 -17.15 0.72
CA ILE A 72 19.84 -17.74 -0.44
C ILE A 72 18.80 -18.36 -1.38
N GLY A 73 17.78 -19.07 -0.87
CA GLY A 73 16.71 -19.62 -1.70
C GLY A 73 15.85 -18.53 -2.34
N VAL A 74 15.51 -17.47 -1.60
CA VAL A 74 14.84 -16.29 -2.15
C VAL A 74 15.67 -15.67 -3.28
N MET A 75 16.97 -15.45 -3.08
CA MET A 75 17.85 -14.93 -4.14
C MET A 75 17.94 -15.85 -5.36
N LYS A 76 18.04 -17.17 -5.15
CA LYS A 76 18.06 -18.15 -6.25
C LYS A 76 16.76 -18.13 -7.04
N ARG A 77 15.60 -18.11 -6.37
CA ARG A 77 14.29 -18.01 -7.03
C ARG A 77 14.11 -16.67 -7.75
N GLN A 78 14.60 -15.58 -7.17
CA GLN A 78 14.58 -14.28 -7.81
C GLN A 78 15.34 -14.29 -9.16
N LEU A 79 16.50 -14.96 -9.22
CA LEU A 79 17.40 -14.98 -10.39
C LEU A 79 17.11 -16.09 -11.42
N PHE A 80 16.64 -17.26 -10.96
CA PHE A 80 16.51 -18.47 -11.77
C PHE A 80 15.09 -19.04 -11.81
N GLY A 81 14.12 -18.35 -11.20
CA GLY A 81 12.71 -18.72 -11.25
C GLY A 81 12.14 -18.64 -12.67
N SER A 82 11.11 -19.43 -12.94
CA SER A 82 10.44 -19.51 -14.24
C SER A 82 9.14 -18.70 -14.30
N GLU A 83 8.87 -17.87 -13.29
CA GLU A 83 7.63 -17.11 -13.20
C GLU A 83 7.58 -16.00 -14.26
N VAL A 84 6.41 -15.81 -14.87
CA VAL A 84 6.16 -14.69 -15.79
C VAL A 84 5.77 -13.48 -14.95
N ARG A 85 6.77 -12.71 -14.51
CA ARG A 85 6.56 -11.59 -13.56
C ARG A 85 6.15 -10.27 -14.21
N ILE A 86 6.13 -10.22 -15.54
CA ILE A 86 5.69 -9.08 -16.34
C ILE A 86 4.62 -9.60 -17.31
N PRO A 87 3.49 -8.90 -17.46
CA PRO A 87 2.45 -9.29 -18.39
C PRO A 87 2.99 -9.42 -19.83
N PRO A 88 2.61 -10.47 -20.57
CA PRO A 88 3.10 -10.68 -21.94
C PRO A 88 2.52 -9.66 -22.95
N SER A 89 1.39 -9.04 -22.63
CA SER A 89 0.77 -7.96 -23.40
C SER A 89 0.31 -6.82 -22.49
N PRO A 90 -0.02 -5.63 -23.02
CA PRO A 90 -0.53 -4.53 -22.21
C PRO A 90 -1.79 -4.91 -21.42
N ILE A 91 -1.84 -4.53 -20.14
CA ILE A 91 -3.05 -4.64 -19.31
C ILE A 91 -4.10 -3.66 -19.82
N PRO A 92 -5.37 -4.08 -19.98
CA PRO A 92 -6.44 -3.18 -20.42
C PRO A 92 -6.76 -2.16 -19.33
N VAL A 93 -6.44 -0.89 -19.57
CA VAL A 93 -6.77 0.24 -18.69
C VAL A 93 -7.96 1.00 -19.28
N GLN A 94 -8.93 1.32 -18.45
CA GLN A 94 -10.09 2.13 -18.83
C GLN A 94 -9.92 3.55 -18.29
N LYS A 95 -9.86 4.55 -19.18
CA LYS A 95 -9.90 5.95 -18.74
C LYS A 95 -11.34 6.28 -18.27
N PRO A 96 -11.55 6.68 -17.00
CA PRO A 96 -12.87 7.11 -16.54
C PRO A 96 -13.35 8.35 -17.30
N ASP A 97 -14.66 8.44 -17.60
CA ASP A 97 -15.24 9.69 -18.08
C ASP A 97 -15.21 10.74 -16.96
N LEU A 98 -14.50 11.85 -17.17
CA LEU A 98 -14.32 12.91 -16.17
C LEU A 98 -15.66 13.50 -15.71
N LYS A 99 -16.71 13.46 -16.53
CA LYS A 99 -18.06 13.91 -16.16
C LYS A 99 -18.65 13.09 -15.02
N THR A 100 -18.23 11.83 -14.86
CA THR A 100 -18.72 10.96 -13.78
C THR A 100 -18.25 11.42 -12.40
N PHE A 101 -17.28 12.33 -12.31
CA PHE A 101 -16.81 12.92 -11.07
C PHE A 101 -17.49 14.26 -10.71
N SER A 102 -18.53 14.71 -11.43
CA SER A 102 -19.19 15.99 -11.09
C SER A 102 -19.66 16.01 -9.63
N ASP A 103 -20.35 14.94 -9.22
CA ASP A 103 -20.89 14.78 -7.87
C ASP A 103 -20.56 13.40 -7.32
N PRO A 104 -20.12 13.30 -6.05
CA PRO A 104 -19.93 12.00 -5.42
C PRO A 104 -21.28 11.33 -5.17
N VAL A 105 -21.34 10.00 -5.30
CA VAL A 105 -22.58 9.25 -5.07
C VAL A 105 -23.10 9.44 -3.64
N THR A 106 -24.38 9.79 -3.47
CA THR A 106 -24.98 10.04 -2.15
C THR A 106 -26.48 9.71 -2.08
N PRO A 107 -26.93 8.84 -1.14
CA PRO A 107 -26.09 7.82 -0.50
C PRO A 107 -25.60 6.82 -1.57
N GLY A 108 -24.46 6.19 -1.32
CA GLY A 108 -23.94 5.19 -2.25
C GLY A 108 -22.51 4.79 -1.97
N LEU A 109 -22.09 3.72 -2.66
CA LEU A 109 -20.73 3.23 -2.62
C LEU A 109 -20.29 2.80 -4.02
N ARG A 110 -19.28 3.48 -4.54
CA ARG A 110 -18.59 3.08 -5.76
C ARG A 110 -17.10 3.32 -5.65
N ALA A 111 -16.30 2.58 -6.40
CA ALA A 111 -14.85 2.66 -6.35
C ALA A 111 -14.22 2.59 -7.74
N ILE A 112 -13.03 3.18 -7.89
CA ILE A 112 -12.13 2.95 -9.02
C ILE A 112 -10.82 2.40 -8.46
N TRP A 113 -10.36 1.29 -9.03
CA TRP A 113 -9.01 0.79 -8.78
C TRP A 113 -8.00 1.45 -9.73
N PHE A 114 -7.02 2.16 -9.17
CA PHE A 114 -5.96 2.84 -9.92
C PHE A 114 -4.70 1.97 -10.12
N GLY A 115 -4.74 0.75 -9.59
CA GLY A 115 -3.59 -0.14 -9.48
C GLY A 115 -3.01 -0.18 -8.09
N HIS A 116 -2.31 -1.27 -7.82
CA HIS A 116 -1.70 -1.61 -6.55
C HIS A 116 -2.71 -1.51 -5.42
N SER A 117 -2.44 -0.81 -4.34
CA SER A 117 -3.40 -0.53 -3.25
C SER A 117 -4.13 0.81 -3.39
N SER A 118 -4.03 1.46 -4.55
CA SER A 118 -4.67 2.74 -4.83
C SER A 118 -6.13 2.57 -5.25
N VAL A 119 -7.06 2.89 -4.36
CA VAL A 119 -8.51 2.83 -4.63
C VAL A 119 -9.16 4.17 -4.31
N LEU A 120 -9.74 4.82 -5.32
CA LEU A 120 -10.58 5.99 -5.13
C LEU A 120 -12.00 5.50 -4.79
N VAL A 121 -12.46 5.81 -3.58
CA VAL A 121 -13.77 5.40 -3.07
C VAL A 121 -14.67 6.63 -2.96
N GLU A 122 -15.87 6.54 -3.52
CA GLU A 122 -16.97 7.43 -3.18
C GLU A 122 -17.90 6.71 -2.22
N ILE A 123 -18.05 7.25 -1.01
CA ILE A 123 -18.86 6.68 0.06
C ILE A 123 -19.73 7.77 0.67
N ASP A 124 -21.05 7.60 0.55
CA ASP A 124 -22.07 8.48 1.13
C ASP A 124 -21.80 9.99 0.96
N GLY A 125 -21.40 10.38 -0.26
CA GLY A 125 -21.14 11.75 -0.68
C GLY A 125 -19.71 12.25 -0.47
N ILE A 126 -18.77 11.39 -0.07
CA ILE A 126 -17.37 11.75 0.22
C ILE A 126 -16.41 10.97 -0.66
N ARG A 127 -15.35 11.64 -1.14
CA ARG A 127 -14.24 11.01 -1.86
C ARG A 127 -13.05 10.73 -0.96
N ILE A 128 -12.71 9.46 -0.80
CA ILE A 128 -11.57 9.01 -0.02
C ILE A 128 -10.65 8.18 -0.93
N PHE A 129 -9.35 8.49 -0.94
CA PHE A 129 -8.37 7.73 -1.71
C PHE A 129 -7.49 6.90 -0.76
N THR A 130 -7.43 5.59 -0.97
CA THR A 130 -6.51 4.71 -0.23
C THR A 130 -5.15 4.66 -0.90
N ASP A 131 -4.07 4.77 -0.15
CA ASP A 131 -2.67 4.55 -0.58
C ASP A 131 -2.38 5.04 -2.03
N PRO A 132 -2.65 6.30 -2.37
CA PRO A 132 -2.55 6.75 -3.75
C PRO A 132 -1.10 6.88 -4.19
N VAL A 133 -0.72 6.09 -5.20
CA VAL A 133 0.62 6.10 -5.79
C VAL A 133 0.50 6.36 -7.28
N PHE A 134 1.19 7.41 -7.75
CA PHE A 134 1.21 7.84 -9.15
C PHE A 134 2.60 7.75 -9.77
N SER A 135 3.63 7.55 -8.95
CA SER A 135 4.98 7.34 -9.41
C SER A 135 5.08 6.14 -10.36
N GLY A 136 5.91 6.29 -11.39
CA GLY A 136 6.22 5.23 -12.35
C GLY A 136 7.14 4.14 -11.75
N LYS A 137 7.82 4.45 -10.64
CA LYS A 137 8.63 3.52 -9.86
C LYS A 137 8.36 3.69 -8.37
N VAL A 138 8.37 2.59 -7.63
CA VAL A 138 8.19 2.56 -6.17
C VAL A 138 9.53 2.34 -5.48
N SER A 139 10.26 3.43 -5.30
CA SER A 139 11.65 3.43 -4.83
C SER A 139 12.04 4.81 -4.31
N PRO A 140 13.06 4.91 -3.42
CA PRO A 140 13.67 6.20 -3.11
C PRO A 140 14.25 6.92 -4.33
N PHE A 141 14.61 6.16 -5.38
CA PHE A 141 15.27 6.67 -6.59
C PHE A 141 14.32 6.70 -7.79
N GLU A 142 14.36 7.79 -8.56
CA GLU A 142 13.52 7.94 -9.77
C GLU A 142 13.86 6.94 -10.89
N SER A 143 15.09 6.43 -10.93
CA SER A 143 15.59 5.59 -12.04
C SER A 143 15.74 4.11 -11.69
N ILE A 144 15.73 3.75 -10.40
CA ILE A 144 16.00 2.38 -9.92
C ILE A 144 14.78 1.89 -9.14
N GLY A 145 14.44 0.61 -9.28
CA GLY A 145 13.38 -0.04 -8.52
C GLY A 145 12.19 -0.52 -9.38
N PRO A 146 11.20 -1.17 -8.75
CA PRO A 146 10.07 -1.78 -9.43
C PRO A 146 9.29 -0.74 -10.23
N GLY A 147 9.15 -0.98 -11.53
CA GLY A 147 8.39 -0.12 -12.44
C GLY A 147 6.93 -0.52 -12.51
N ARG A 148 6.06 0.46 -12.74
CA ARG A 148 4.63 0.23 -12.97
C ARG A 148 4.44 -0.54 -14.29
N LEU A 149 3.54 -1.52 -14.28
CA LEU A 149 3.29 -2.44 -15.40
C LEU A 149 2.18 -1.97 -16.35
N PHE A 150 1.39 -0.97 -15.97
CA PHE A 150 0.36 -0.35 -16.82
C PHE A 150 0.24 1.16 -16.54
N PRO A 151 -0.20 2.00 -17.50
CA PRO A 151 -0.30 3.44 -17.28
C PRO A 151 -1.39 3.79 -16.26
N LEU A 152 -1.26 4.93 -15.59
CA LEU A 152 -2.32 5.41 -14.70
C LEU A 152 -3.63 5.61 -15.46
N PRO A 153 -4.80 5.28 -14.86
CA PRO A 153 -6.09 5.55 -15.50
C PRO A 153 -6.39 7.04 -15.75
N LEU A 154 -5.83 7.91 -14.91
CA LEU A 154 -5.92 9.36 -14.99
C LEU A 154 -4.60 9.99 -14.59
N GLU A 155 -4.31 11.15 -15.15
CA GLU A 155 -3.24 12.01 -14.66
C GLU A 155 -3.60 12.63 -13.31
N LEU A 156 -2.59 12.98 -12.52
CA LEU A 156 -2.79 13.60 -11.20
C LEU A 156 -3.61 14.90 -11.28
N SER A 157 -3.44 15.67 -12.36
CA SER A 157 -4.19 16.90 -12.63
C SER A 157 -5.65 16.67 -13.03
N GLU A 158 -6.01 15.46 -13.46
CA GLU A 158 -7.36 15.07 -13.86
C GLU A 158 -8.18 14.52 -12.68
N LEU A 159 -7.55 14.31 -11.52
CA LEU A 159 -8.25 13.85 -10.32
C LEU A 159 -9.33 14.85 -9.89
N PRO A 160 -10.51 14.35 -9.46
CA PRO A 160 -11.49 15.20 -8.81
C PRO A 160 -10.96 15.69 -7.46
N ASN A 161 -11.72 16.60 -6.83
CA ASN A 161 -11.43 16.97 -5.45
C ASN A 161 -11.52 15.73 -4.54
N ILE A 162 -10.45 15.46 -3.81
CA ILE A 162 -10.33 14.37 -2.84
C ILE A 162 -10.50 14.98 -1.44
N ASP A 163 -11.52 14.55 -0.69
CA ASP A 163 -11.78 15.09 0.65
C ASP A 163 -10.73 14.59 1.65
N ALA A 164 -10.38 13.30 1.57
CA ALA A 164 -9.39 12.68 2.42
C ALA A 164 -8.60 11.58 1.70
N VAL A 165 -7.41 11.30 2.20
CA VAL A 165 -6.68 10.06 1.91
C VAL A 165 -6.46 9.28 3.18
N VAL A 166 -6.43 7.96 3.06
CA VAL A 166 -5.93 7.06 4.11
C VAL A 166 -4.65 6.42 3.61
N ILE A 167 -3.61 6.46 4.44
CA ILE A 167 -2.32 5.82 4.15
C ILE A 167 -2.16 4.65 5.12
N SER A 168 -1.95 3.43 4.63
CA SER A 168 -1.79 2.24 5.48
C SER A 168 -0.44 2.19 6.16
N HIS A 169 0.64 2.53 5.46
CA HIS A 169 2.00 2.53 5.99
C HIS A 169 2.93 3.34 5.08
N ASP A 170 4.18 3.51 5.48
CA ASP A 170 5.12 4.42 4.84
C ASP A 170 5.91 3.79 3.68
N HIS A 171 5.66 2.59 3.18
CA HIS A 171 6.45 2.07 2.04
C HIS A 171 6.23 2.86 0.74
N TYR A 172 7.20 2.79 -0.18
CA TYR A 172 7.22 3.59 -1.41
C TYR A 172 6.06 3.30 -2.37
N ASP A 173 5.48 2.12 -2.27
CA ASP A 173 4.31 1.67 -3.01
C ASP A 173 2.97 1.99 -2.32
N HIS A 174 2.99 2.65 -1.15
CA HIS A 174 1.79 3.08 -0.41
C HIS A 174 1.76 4.57 -0.08
N LEU A 175 2.94 5.19 0.03
CA LEU A 175 3.09 6.60 0.34
C LEU A 175 3.98 7.27 -0.72
N ASP A 176 3.33 8.07 -1.57
CA ASP A 176 3.96 8.78 -2.68
C ASP A 176 4.09 10.28 -2.35
N MET A 177 5.33 10.78 -2.30
CA MET A 177 5.63 12.18 -1.97
C MET A 177 4.99 13.17 -2.95
N THR A 178 5.03 12.88 -4.25
CA THR A 178 4.50 13.77 -5.29
C THR A 178 2.98 13.87 -5.19
N VAL A 179 2.32 12.74 -4.92
CA VAL A 179 0.88 12.71 -4.66
C VAL A 179 0.52 13.49 -3.40
N ALA A 180 1.27 13.28 -2.31
CA ALA A 180 1.05 13.99 -1.05
C ALA A 180 1.16 15.52 -1.22
N GLN A 181 2.19 15.99 -1.92
CA GLN A 181 2.37 17.41 -2.20
C GLN A 181 1.26 17.99 -3.08
N PHE A 182 0.81 17.24 -4.08
CA PHE A 182 -0.25 17.68 -4.98
C PHE A 182 -1.61 17.80 -4.26
N LEU A 183 -2.01 16.76 -3.54
CA LEU A 183 -3.31 16.74 -2.83
C LEU A 183 -3.33 17.72 -1.65
N ALA A 184 -2.20 17.97 -1.00
CA ALA A 184 -2.12 18.98 0.07
C ALA A 184 -2.43 20.40 -0.43
N LYS A 185 -1.99 20.74 -1.65
CA LYS A 185 -2.33 22.02 -2.31
C LYS A 185 -3.83 22.14 -2.63
N LYS A 186 -4.56 21.03 -2.67
CA LYS A 186 -6.01 20.96 -2.88
C LYS A 186 -6.81 20.95 -1.57
N GLY A 187 -6.14 20.95 -0.42
CA GLY A 187 -6.77 20.96 0.91
C GLY A 187 -7.20 19.59 1.43
N THR A 188 -6.77 18.50 0.79
CA THR A 188 -7.09 17.12 1.17
C THR A 188 -6.59 16.81 2.59
N LYS A 189 -7.39 16.09 3.38
CA LYS A 189 -6.98 15.60 4.71
C LYS A 189 -6.25 14.26 4.61
N TYR A 190 -5.24 14.06 5.45
CA TYR A 190 -4.43 12.84 5.52
C TYR A 190 -4.72 12.13 6.82
N PHE A 191 -5.32 10.95 6.74
CA PHE A 191 -5.47 10.04 7.87
C PHE A 191 -4.37 9.00 7.77
N VAL A 192 -3.47 9.00 8.76
CA VAL A 192 -2.27 8.17 8.72
C VAL A 192 -2.01 7.54 10.09
N PRO A 193 -1.28 6.41 10.17
CA PRO A 193 -0.82 5.84 11.41
C PRO A 193 0.25 6.73 12.05
N LEU A 194 0.44 6.55 13.35
CA LEU A 194 1.44 7.29 14.13
C LEU A 194 2.82 7.31 13.47
N GLY A 195 3.44 8.48 13.40
CA GLY A 195 4.80 8.69 12.89
C GLY A 195 4.85 9.13 11.43
N ILE A 196 3.88 8.72 10.59
CA ILE A 196 3.87 9.09 9.16
C ILE A 196 3.71 10.61 8.97
N GLY A 197 3.09 11.31 9.93
CA GLY A 197 2.95 12.76 9.87
C GLY A 197 4.28 13.50 9.73
N ALA A 198 5.38 12.93 10.25
CA ALA A 198 6.72 13.51 10.09
C ALA A 198 7.19 13.56 8.63
N HIS A 199 6.84 12.53 7.84
CA HIS A 199 7.12 12.53 6.40
C HIS A 199 6.28 13.60 5.69
N LEU A 200 4.98 13.62 5.95
CA LEU A 200 4.05 14.58 5.33
C LEU A 200 4.44 16.04 5.63
N GLU A 201 4.74 16.37 6.89
CA GLU A 201 5.20 17.71 7.28
C GLU A 201 6.50 18.08 6.59
N SER A 202 7.47 17.16 6.53
CA SER A 202 8.75 17.40 5.83
C SER A 202 8.57 17.67 4.33
N TRP A 203 7.49 17.15 3.74
CA TRP A 203 7.13 17.37 2.34
C TRP A 203 6.28 18.61 2.11
N GLY A 204 5.94 19.35 3.17
CA GLY A 204 5.17 20.58 3.11
C GLY A 204 3.66 20.40 3.20
N VAL A 205 3.18 19.25 3.68
CA VAL A 205 1.76 19.09 4.04
C VAL A 205 1.49 19.88 5.33
N PRO A 206 0.50 20.80 5.35
CA PRO A 206 0.17 21.56 6.54
C PRO A 206 -0.27 20.66 7.71
N GLU A 207 0.19 20.95 8.92
CA GLU A 207 -0.15 20.18 10.14
C GLU A 207 -1.65 20.00 10.34
N ASN A 208 -2.46 21.04 10.06
CA ASN A 208 -3.92 20.96 10.17
C ASN A 208 -4.61 20.06 9.13
N GLN A 209 -3.87 19.55 8.14
CA GLN A 209 -4.33 18.52 7.20
C GLN A 209 -3.95 17.11 7.64
N ILE A 210 -3.11 16.94 8.67
CA ILE A 210 -2.58 15.64 9.09
C ILE A 210 -3.30 15.16 10.35
N ILE A 211 -3.86 13.95 10.28
CA ILE A 211 -4.54 13.28 11.37
C ILE A 211 -3.82 11.95 11.62
N GLU A 212 -2.97 11.93 12.64
CA GLU A 212 -2.24 10.73 13.06
C GLU A 212 -3.03 9.94 14.10
N LEU A 213 -3.24 8.65 13.83
CA LEU A 213 -4.08 7.76 14.62
C LEU A 213 -3.32 6.50 15.04
N ASP A 214 -3.47 6.10 16.30
CA ASP A 214 -3.11 4.75 16.73
C ASP A 214 -4.21 3.74 16.35
N TRP A 215 -3.94 2.45 16.48
CA TRP A 215 -4.96 1.42 16.29
C TRP A 215 -6.17 1.64 17.21
N TRP A 216 -7.35 1.49 16.61
CA TRP A 216 -8.67 1.77 17.18
C TRP A 216 -8.97 3.24 17.49
N GLU A 217 -8.03 4.16 17.27
CA GLU A 217 -8.35 5.58 17.21
C GLU A 217 -9.10 5.90 15.91
N LYS A 218 -9.85 7.00 15.96
CA LYS A 218 -10.72 7.41 14.86
C LYS A 218 -10.70 8.92 14.69
N GLY A 219 -10.92 9.36 13.46
CA GLY A 219 -11.24 10.74 13.13
C GLY A 219 -12.45 10.78 12.20
N ASN A 220 -12.88 11.98 11.84
CA ASN A 220 -14.05 12.17 10.99
C ASN A 220 -13.73 13.10 9.82
N ILE A 221 -14.32 12.81 8.67
CA ILE A 221 -14.40 13.73 7.54
C ILE A 221 -15.87 13.86 7.14
N LYS A 222 -16.45 15.03 7.38
CA LYS A 222 -17.89 15.28 7.24
C LYS A 222 -18.72 14.20 7.97
N ASN A 223 -19.43 13.35 7.26
CA ASN A 223 -20.30 12.28 7.75
C ASN A 223 -19.66 10.88 7.77
N ILE A 224 -18.36 10.76 7.47
CA ILE A 224 -17.63 9.48 7.46
C ILE A 224 -16.69 9.42 8.65
N GLU A 225 -16.86 8.38 9.47
CA GLU A 225 -15.91 8.02 10.51
C GLU A 225 -14.80 7.15 9.92
N ILE A 226 -13.55 7.55 10.13
CA ILE A 226 -12.35 6.87 9.62
C ILE A 226 -11.61 6.29 10.82
N ILE A 227 -11.50 4.97 10.86
CA ILE A 227 -10.90 4.23 11.98
C ILE A 227 -9.60 3.59 11.51
N CYS A 228 -8.52 3.89 12.23
CA CYS A 228 -7.22 3.23 12.04
C CYS A 228 -7.33 1.84 12.66
N THR A 229 -7.42 0.78 11.85
CA THR A 229 -7.60 -0.58 12.35
C THR A 229 -6.30 -1.38 12.33
N PRO A 230 -6.16 -2.41 13.19
CA PRO A 230 -4.93 -3.19 13.24
C PRO A 230 -4.56 -3.89 11.93
N ALA A 231 -3.27 -4.14 11.76
CA ALA A 231 -2.68 -4.88 10.67
C ALA A 231 -1.38 -5.56 11.14
N VAL A 232 -0.97 -6.62 10.46
CA VAL A 232 0.31 -7.30 10.68
C VAL A 232 1.25 -6.97 9.54
N HIS A 233 2.17 -6.03 9.75
CA HIS A 233 3.11 -5.60 8.73
C HIS A 233 4.35 -4.95 9.37
N TYR A 234 5.08 -4.13 8.61
CA TYR A 234 6.13 -3.27 9.12
C TYR A 234 6.17 -1.96 8.31
N SER A 235 7.03 -1.03 8.72
CA SER A 235 7.26 0.25 8.06
C SER A 235 8.76 0.49 7.87
N GLY A 236 9.10 1.49 7.06
CA GLY A 236 10.44 2.05 6.93
C GLY A 236 10.79 2.42 5.50
N ARG A 237 11.15 3.68 5.28
CA ARG A 237 11.64 4.20 3.99
C ARG A 237 13.16 4.33 3.92
N GLY A 238 13.81 4.68 5.02
CA GLY A 238 15.24 4.95 5.12
C GLY A 238 16.08 3.72 5.50
N LEU A 239 17.37 3.77 5.17
CA LEU A 239 18.35 2.70 5.47
C LEU A 239 18.41 2.30 6.95
N PHE A 240 18.08 3.23 7.86
CA PHE A 240 18.10 3.01 9.32
C PHE A 240 16.74 3.29 9.99
N SER A 241 15.67 3.45 9.21
CA SER A 241 14.34 3.79 9.73
C SER A 241 13.37 2.59 9.73
N GLY A 242 13.91 1.36 9.75
CA GLY A 242 13.07 0.17 9.83
C GLY A 242 12.19 0.20 11.08
N LYS A 243 10.87 0.06 10.88
CA LYS A 243 9.81 0.08 11.88
C LYS A 243 9.65 1.41 12.63
N SER A 244 10.00 2.54 11.99
CA SER A 244 9.95 3.86 12.64
C SER A 244 8.56 4.50 12.71
N THR A 245 7.58 4.01 11.95
CA THR A 245 6.18 4.47 11.98
C THR A 245 5.24 3.29 12.18
N LEU A 246 4.00 3.55 12.59
CA LEU A 246 2.97 2.52 12.66
C LEU A 246 2.50 2.15 11.23
N TRP A 247 1.90 0.97 11.10
CA TRP A 247 1.18 0.48 9.92
C TRP A 247 -0.26 0.15 10.32
N SER A 248 -1.21 0.20 9.40
CA SER A 248 -2.62 -0.06 9.69
C SER A 248 -3.39 -0.61 8.49
N SER A 249 -4.57 -1.13 8.80
CA SER A 249 -5.70 -1.19 7.87
C SER A 249 -6.65 -0.01 8.16
N TRP A 250 -7.65 0.20 7.31
CA TRP A 250 -8.59 1.30 7.47
C TRP A 250 -10.04 0.85 7.32
N SER A 251 -10.89 1.28 8.27
CA SER A 251 -12.34 1.13 8.18
C SER A 251 -13.00 2.49 7.99
N LEU A 252 -13.76 2.64 6.90
CA LEU A 252 -14.54 3.84 6.57
C LEU A 252 -16.01 3.55 6.84
N ILE A 253 -16.60 4.26 7.80
CA ILE A 253 -17.95 4.03 8.29
C ILE A 253 -18.81 5.22 7.94
N GLY A 254 -19.64 5.06 6.91
CA GLY A 254 -20.65 6.03 6.51
C GLY A 254 -22.01 5.77 7.15
N PRO A 255 -22.97 6.69 6.95
CA PRO A 255 -24.34 6.53 7.45
C PRO A 255 -25.11 5.38 6.80
N LYS A 256 -24.74 4.95 5.58
CA LYS A 256 -25.41 3.87 4.85
C LYS A 256 -24.47 2.76 4.41
N HIS A 257 -23.22 3.08 4.12
CA HIS A 257 -22.25 2.12 3.59
C HIS A 257 -20.99 2.04 4.44
N LYS A 258 -20.30 0.90 4.38
CA LYS A 258 -19.00 0.68 5.02
C LYS A 258 -18.00 0.11 4.04
N PHE A 259 -16.79 0.66 4.06
CA PHE A 259 -15.67 0.20 3.25
C PHE A 259 -14.48 -0.17 4.14
N PHE A 260 -13.76 -1.23 3.78
CA PHE A 260 -12.53 -1.65 4.45
C PHE A 260 -11.36 -1.66 3.45
N HIS A 261 -10.19 -1.22 3.87
CA HIS A 261 -8.93 -1.33 3.12
C HIS A 261 -7.86 -2.03 3.96
N SER A 262 -7.29 -3.11 3.44
CA SER A 262 -6.36 -3.95 4.19
C SER A 262 -4.98 -3.35 4.40
N GLY A 263 -4.56 -2.39 3.56
CA GLY A 263 -3.14 -2.14 3.37
C GLY A 263 -2.43 -3.42 2.93
N ASP A 264 -1.23 -3.67 3.46
CA ASP A 264 -0.32 -4.75 3.04
C ASP A 264 -0.21 -5.94 3.98
N THR A 265 -1.14 -6.01 4.92
CA THR A 265 -1.11 -6.92 6.06
C THR A 265 -0.95 -8.40 5.72
N GLY A 266 -0.28 -9.11 6.64
CA GLY A 266 -0.41 -10.56 6.82
C GLY A 266 -1.75 -10.94 7.44
N TYR A 267 -2.04 -12.24 7.48
CA TYR A 267 -3.29 -12.76 8.02
C TYR A 267 -3.17 -13.08 9.51
N SER A 268 -4.14 -12.63 10.31
CA SER A 268 -4.21 -12.88 11.75
C SER A 268 -5.62 -12.59 12.27
N SER A 269 -5.87 -12.83 13.57
CA SER A 269 -7.17 -12.68 14.25
C SER A 269 -7.74 -11.26 14.23
N HIS A 270 -6.94 -10.25 13.90
CA HIS A 270 -7.40 -8.87 13.78
C HIS A 270 -8.56 -8.73 12.79
N PHE A 271 -8.59 -9.50 11.69
CA PHE A 271 -9.72 -9.47 10.75
C PHE A 271 -11.04 -9.89 11.41
N THR A 272 -11.03 -10.98 12.18
CA THR A 272 -12.20 -11.43 12.94
C THR A 272 -12.63 -10.38 13.97
N GLU A 273 -11.68 -9.73 14.63
CA GLU A 273 -11.97 -8.66 15.60
C GLU A 273 -12.61 -7.44 14.91
N ILE A 274 -12.05 -6.99 13.79
CA ILE A 274 -12.57 -5.88 12.98
C ILE A 274 -13.98 -6.22 12.47
N GLY A 275 -14.19 -7.41 11.90
CA GLY A 275 -15.51 -7.84 11.43
C GLY A 275 -16.55 -8.00 12.55
N LYS A 276 -16.12 -8.33 13.78
CA LYS A 276 -16.99 -8.35 14.96
C LYS A 276 -17.39 -6.94 15.41
N LYS A 277 -16.45 -5.99 15.44
CA LYS A 277 -16.68 -4.63 15.96
C LYS A 277 -17.35 -3.71 14.94
N LEU A 278 -16.94 -3.79 13.68
CA LEU A 278 -17.24 -2.79 12.66
C LEU A 278 -18.03 -3.34 11.48
N GLY A 279 -17.97 -4.64 11.23
CA GLY A 279 -18.70 -5.28 10.12
C GLY A 279 -20.23 -5.31 10.30
N PRO A 280 -20.98 -5.80 9.29
CA PRO A 280 -20.49 -6.22 7.97
C PRO A 280 -20.05 -5.03 7.10
N PHE A 281 -19.12 -5.27 6.18
CA PHE A 281 -18.65 -4.27 5.21
C PHE A 281 -19.28 -4.49 3.84
N ASP A 282 -19.68 -3.42 3.15
CA ASP A 282 -20.27 -3.50 1.82
C ASP A 282 -19.21 -3.80 0.75
N LEU A 283 -18.03 -3.20 0.90
CA LEU A 283 -16.87 -3.43 0.04
C LEU A 283 -15.61 -3.60 0.89
N THR A 284 -14.81 -4.61 0.59
CA THR A 284 -13.48 -4.78 1.17
C THR A 284 -12.43 -4.74 0.05
N SER A 285 -11.53 -3.76 0.10
CA SER A 285 -10.28 -3.73 -0.66
C SER A 285 -9.24 -4.57 0.07
N ILE A 286 -8.90 -5.72 -0.49
CA ILE A 286 -8.02 -6.71 0.16
C ILE A 286 -6.82 -7.02 -0.73
N LYS A 287 -5.61 -6.86 -0.20
CA LYS A 287 -4.37 -7.21 -0.90
C LYS A 287 -4.29 -8.71 -1.19
N VAL A 288 -3.86 -9.07 -2.39
CA VAL A 288 -3.74 -10.48 -2.82
C VAL A 288 -2.39 -10.84 -3.42
N GLY A 289 -1.58 -9.85 -3.84
CA GLY A 289 -0.25 -10.09 -4.41
C GLY A 289 0.89 -9.84 -3.41
N ALA A 290 2.12 -9.81 -3.91
CA ALA A 290 3.36 -9.60 -3.15
C ALA A 290 3.61 -10.59 -1.99
N TYR A 291 3.02 -11.78 -2.06
CA TYR A 291 3.20 -12.83 -1.07
C TYR A 291 4.30 -13.80 -1.49
N ASP A 292 4.84 -14.50 -0.50
CA ASP A 292 5.64 -15.71 -0.66
C ASP A 292 5.61 -16.46 0.68
N TRP A 293 5.75 -17.78 0.64
CA TRP A 293 5.79 -18.59 1.85
C TRP A 293 6.95 -18.22 2.79
N THR A 294 8.01 -17.58 2.28
CA THR A 294 9.12 -17.07 3.10
C THR A 294 8.80 -15.78 3.85
N TRP A 295 7.69 -15.09 3.60
CA TRP A 295 7.28 -13.90 4.37
C TRP A 295 5.76 -13.79 4.56
N GLU A 296 5.04 -14.91 4.52
CA GLU A 296 3.57 -14.95 4.57
C GLU A 296 2.99 -14.28 5.84
N GLY A 297 3.76 -14.26 6.94
CA GLY A 297 3.35 -13.62 8.19
C GLY A 297 3.06 -12.11 8.05
N ILE A 298 3.72 -11.42 7.14
CA ILE A 298 3.55 -9.97 6.90
C ILE A 298 2.87 -9.65 5.56
N HIS A 299 2.70 -10.64 4.68
CA HIS A 299 1.94 -10.52 3.44
C HIS A 299 1.16 -11.82 3.21
N MET A 300 -0.15 -11.77 3.42
CA MET A 300 -0.99 -12.96 3.30
C MET A 300 -1.10 -13.50 1.88
N SER A 301 -1.31 -14.81 1.75
CA SER A 301 -1.62 -15.49 0.50
C SER A 301 -3.02 -15.15 -0.02
N PRO A 302 -3.31 -15.41 -1.32
CA PRO A 302 -4.63 -15.21 -1.92
C PRO A 302 -5.76 -15.94 -1.19
N GLU A 303 -5.50 -17.14 -0.66
CA GLU A 303 -6.47 -17.94 0.08
C GLU A 303 -6.77 -17.33 1.44
N SER A 304 -5.73 -16.89 2.16
CA SER A 304 -5.89 -16.13 3.40
C SER A 304 -6.58 -14.78 3.18
N ALA A 305 -6.40 -14.14 2.02
CA ALA A 305 -7.11 -12.92 1.66
C ALA A 305 -8.62 -13.15 1.49
N VAL A 306 -9.03 -14.29 0.91
CA VAL A 306 -10.44 -14.70 0.85
C VAL A 306 -10.98 -14.97 2.25
N GLN A 307 -10.20 -15.63 3.12
CA GLN A 307 -10.59 -15.84 4.51
C GLN A 307 -10.73 -14.52 5.28
N ALA A 308 -9.80 -13.57 5.09
CA ALA A 308 -9.88 -12.24 5.69
C ALA A 308 -11.18 -11.50 5.32
N HIS A 309 -11.60 -11.59 4.05
CA HIS A 309 -12.87 -11.04 3.60
C HIS A 309 -14.07 -11.64 4.34
N LEU A 310 -14.07 -12.96 4.55
CA LEU A 310 -15.12 -13.66 5.30
C LEU A 310 -15.12 -13.24 6.78
N ASP A 311 -13.95 -13.13 7.40
CA ASP A 311 -13.80 -12.73 8.81
C ASP A 311 -14.25 -11.29 9.06
N LEU A 312 -14.04 -10.41 8.07
CA LEU A 312 -14.56 -9.05 8.04
C LEU A 312 -16.08 -8.99 7.83
N LYS A 313 -16.72 -10.11 7.47
CA LYS A 313 -18.12 -10.19 7.04
C LYS A 313 -18.38 -9.26 5.85
N GLY A 314 -17.45 -9.25 4.90
CA GLY A 314 -17.58 -8.47 3.68
C GLY A 314 -18.67 -9.01 2.76
N LYS A 315 -19.34 -8.12 2.02
CA LYS A 315 -20.33 -8.49 1.00
C LYS A 315 -19.72 -8.65 -0.38
N THR A 316 -18.81 -7.74 -0.76
CA THR A 316 -18.09 -7.76 -2.03
C THR A 316 -16.60 -7.57 -1.78
N MET A 317 -15.75 -8.40 -2.39
CA MET A 317 -14.29 -8.32 -2.30
C MET A 317 -13.72 -7.69 -3.56
N LEU A 318 -12.94 -6.62 -3.40
CA LEU A 318 -12.09 -6.03 -4.44
C LEU A 318 -10.63 -6.45 -4.16
N PRO A 319 -10.04 -7.35 -4.97
CA PRO A 319 -8.64 -7.73 -4.82
C PRO A 319 -7.72 -6.62 -5.33
N VAL A 320 -6.75 -6.22 -4.50
CA VAL A 320 -5.75 -5.18 -4.78
C VAL A 320 -4.32 -5.71 -4.61
N HIS A 321 -3.30 -4.86 -4.82
CA HIS A 321 -1.88 -5.23 -4.67
C HIS A 321 -1.37 -6.26 -5.70
N TRP A 322 -1.95 -6.29 -6.89
CA TRP A 322 -1.55 -7.20 -7.98
C TRP A 322 -1.49 -6.48 -9.34
N ALA A 323 -0.84 -7.11 -10.32
CA ALA A 323 -0.67 -6.66 -11.71
C ALA A 323 -0.06 -5.26 -11.94
N THR A 324 0.35 -4.54 -10.88
CA THR A 324 0.75 -3.13 -10.99
C THR A 324 2.26 -2.95 -10.85
N PHE A 325 2.88 -3.60 -9.88
CA PHE A 325 4.32 -3.63 -9.67
C PHE A 325 4.78 -5.08 -9.48
N ASN A 326 5.99 -5.39 -9.91
CA ASN A 326 6.63 -6.68 -9.64
C ASN A 326 7.36 -6.61 -8.30
N LEU A 327 6.70 -7.04 -7.23
CA LEU A 327 7.19 -6.97 -5.84
C LEU A 327 7.45 -8.33 -5.19
N ALA A 328 7.20 -9.44 -5.88
CA ALA A 328 7.41 -10.79 -5.34
C ALA A 328 7.72 -11.82 -6.43
N ILE A 329 7.94 -13.06 -6.00
CA ILE A 329 8.41 -14.18 -6.81
C ILE A 329 7.23 -15.06 -7.25
N HIS A 330 6.17 -14.44 -7.76
CA HIS A 330 5.02 -15.13 -8.35
C HIS A 330 4.77 -14.58 -9.76
N SER A 331 4.04 -15.32 -10.60
CA SER A 331 3.62 -14.78 -11.91
C SER A 331 2.66 -13.60 -11.71
N TRP A 332 2.60 -12.67 -12.68
CA TRP A 332 1.88 -11.40 -12.52
C TRP A 332 0.37 -11.58 -12.26
N ASP A 333 -0.22 -12.64 -12.81
CA ASP A 333 -1.64 -13.03 -12.77
C ASP A 333 -1.96 -14.12 -11.74
N GLU A 334 -0.95 -14.81 -11.20
CA GLU A 334 -1.13 -15.85 -10.20
C GLU A 334 -1.96 -15.39 -8.98
N PRO A 335 -1.76 -14.17 -8.41
CA PRO A 335 -2.59 -13.68 -7.31
C PRO A 335 -4.09 -13.72 -7.63
N ILE A 336 -4.51 -13.19 -8.78
CA ILE A 336 -5.93 -13.10 -9.10
C ILE A 336 -6.52 -14.47 -9.45
N LEU A 337 -5.76 -15.34 -10.10
CA LEU A 337 -6.19 -16.71 -10.42
C LEU A 337 -6.51 -17.49 -9.14
N ARG A 338 -5.62 -17.42 -8.16
CA ARG A 338 -5.80 -18.09 -6.85
C ARG A 338 -6.90 -17.45 -6.02
N THR A 339 -7.00 -16.11 -5.98
CA THR A 339 -8.11 -15.43 -5.31
C THR A 339 -9.45 -15.81 -5.92
N LYS A 340 -9.56 -15.86 -7.26
CA LYS A 340 -10.80 -16.26 -7.92
C LYS A 340 -11.18 -17.69 -7.54
N GLN A 341 -10.23 -18.63 -7.58
CA GLN A 341 -10.48 -20.01 -7.18
C GLN A 341 -10.98 -20.10 -5.72
N GLY A 342 -10.30 -19.41 -4.80
CA GLY A 342 -10.71 -19.38 -3.40
C GLY A 342 -12.08 -18.72 -3.20
N ALA A 343 -12.38 -17.66 -3.95
CA ALA A 343 -13.66 -16.98 -3.89
C ALA A 343 -14.81 -17.87 -4.39
N ASP A 344 -14.63 -18.56 -5.53
CA ASP A 344 -15.62 -19.49 -6.09
C ASP A 344 -15.92 -20.63 -5.10
N GLN A 345 -14.88 -21.19 -4.45
CA GLN A 345 -15.01 -22.27 -3.46
C GLN A 345 -15.78 -21.85 -2.19
N ASN A 346 -15.70 -20.59 -1.80
CA ASN A 346 -16.29 -20.06 -0.57
C ASN A 346 -17.55 -19.21 -0.79
N GLY A 347 -18.03 -19.10 -2.05
CA GLY A 347 -19.19 -18.28 -2.39
C GLY A 347 -18.98 -16.78 -2.18
N VAL A 348 -17.74 -16.30 -2.29
CA VAL A 348 -17.39 -14.88 -2.14
C VAL A 348 -17.67 -14.13 -3.43
N ARG A 349 -18.39 -13.00 -3.32
CA ARG A 349 -18.65 -12.11 -4.45
C ARG A 349 -17.40 -11.29 -4.77
N LEU A 350 -16.68 -11.67 -5.81
CA LEU A 350 -15.46 -10.98 -6.27
C LEU A 350 -15.76 -9.90 -7.32
N ALA A 351 -15.25 -8.69 -7.12
CA ALA A 351 -15.30 -7.59 -8.07
C ALA A 351 -13.91 -7.36 -8.67
N THR A 352 -13.77 -7.49 -9.99
CA THR A 352 -12.49 -7.42 -10.72
C THR A 352 -12.55 -6.42 -11.87
N PRO A 353 -12.79 -5.13 -11.59
CA PRO A 353 -12.81 -4.11 -12.63
C PRO A 353 -11.45 -4.01 -13.33
N LYS A 354 -11.43 -3.53 -14.57
CA LYS A 354 -10.19 -3.06 -15.18
C LYS A 354 -9.66 -1.87 -14.38
N PRO A 355 -8.34 -1.61 -14.37
CA PRO A 355 -7.82 -0.37 -13.81
C PRO A 355 -8.53 0.84 -14.44
N GLY A 356 -9.12 1.70 -13.60
CA GLY A 356 -9.89 2.87 -14.05
C GLY A 356 -11.37 2.62 -14.37
N GLU A 357 -11.85 1.39 -14.33
CA GLU A 357 -13.28 1.09 -14.47
C GLU A 357 -14.02 1.33 -13.15
N TRP A 358 -15.21 1.93 -13.23
CA TRP A 358 -16.06 2.12 -12.05
C TRP A 358 -16.66 0.79 -11.60
N LEU A 359 -16.40 0.44 -10.34
CA LEU A 359 -17.15 -0.54 -9.58
C LEU A 359 -18.28 0.18 -8.83
N ASP A 360 -19.51 0.09 -9.34
CA ASP A 360 -20.71 0.66 -8.72
C ASP A 360 -21.49 -0.43 -7.97
N LEU A 361 -21.51 -0.38 -6.64
CA LEU A 361 -22.19 -1.40 -5.83
C LEU A 361 -23.72 -1.24 -5.77
N GLN A 362 -24.28 -0.22 -6.42
CA GLN A 362 -25.73 -0.13 -6.65
C GLN A 362 -26.18 -1.03 -7.81
N LYS A 363 -25.23 -1.53 -8.61
CA LYS A 363 -25.44 -2.42 -9.74
C LYS A 363 -24.76 -3.76 -9.46
N ASP A 364 -25.07 -4.77 -10.25
CA ASP A 364 -24.28 -5.98 -10.22
C ASP A 364 -22.89 -5.69 -10.78
N PRO A 365 -21.81 -5.94 -10.01
CA PRO A 365 -20.45 -5.78 -10.48
C PRO A 365 -20.22 -6.65 -11.71
N VAL A 366 -19.80 -6.01 -12.81
CA VAL A 366 -19.31 -6.74 -13.97
C VAL A 366 -17.84 -7.10 -13.68
N SER A 367 -17.59 -8.37 -13.39
CA SER A 367 -16.24 -8.94 -13.30
C SER A 367 -15.91 -9.59 -14.64
N GLU A 368 -15.32 -8.84 -15.57
CA GLU A 368 -14.64 -9.48 -16.69
C GLU A 368 -13.34 -10.08 -16.16
N SER A 369 -13.09 -11.37 -16.41
CA SER A 369 -11.77 -11.99 -16.17
C SER A 369 -10.73 -11.48 -17.17
N TRP A 370 -10.48 -10.18 -17.16
CA TRP A 370 -9.71 -9.46 -18.18
C TRP A 370 -8.26 -9.93 -18.27
N TRP A 371 -7.69 -10.45 -17.18
CA TRP A 371 -6.34 -11.02 -17.16
C TRP A 371 -6.20 -12.22 -18.09
N GLU A 372 -7.26 -12.99 -18.33
CA GLU A 372 -7.24 -14.14 -19.25
C GLU A 372 -7.01 -13.74 -20.72
N LYS A 373 -7.25 -12.46 -21.04
CA LYS A 373 -7.04 -11.87 -22.36
C LYS A 373 -5.64 -11.27 -22.54
N VAL A 374 -4.83 -11.24 -21.48
CA VAL A 374 -3.46 -10.70 -21.47
C VAL A 374 -2.48 -11.88 -21.64
N LYS A 375 -2.23 -12.28 -22.90
CA LYS A 375 -1.46 -13.47 -23.25
C LYS A 375 -0.33 -13.19 -24.22
#